data_AF-A0A6L3W501-F1
#
_entry.id   AF-A0A6L3W501-F1
#
_cell.length_a   1.000
_cell.length_b   1.000
_cell.length_c   1.000
_cell.angle_alpha   90.00
_cell.angle_beta   90.00
_cell.angle_gamma   90.00
#
_symmetry.space_group_name_H-M   'P 1'
#
loop_
_entity.id
_entity.type
_entity.pdbx_description
1 polymer ?
#
loop_
_entity_poly.entity_id
_entity_poly.type
_entity_poly.pdbx_seq_one_letter_code
_entity_poly.pdbx_strand_id
1 'polypeptide(L)'
;MWIAPERRSLSRWAVPGLVLGAGVVVGAVLAADGRDGTALIALAALAGYAGYLAYRRNEPALPLSEGFGSGHRARTHLRAAAMTGDVVTVAVIGGLVVQALRGGDITAYVWLAAVAGVTYALSAMVGGRGL
;
A
#
# COMPACT_ATOMS: atom_id res chain seq x y z
N MET A 1 -4.10 31.66 10.94
CA MET A 1 -4.21 31.44 9.48
C MET A 1 -5.14 30.26 9.22
N TRP A 2 -6.35 30.55 8.75
CA TRP A 2 -7.35 29.57 8.32
C TRP A 2 -7.12 29.27 6.84
N ILE A 3 -6.29 28.25 6.55
CA ILE A 3 -6.18 27.72 5.18
C ILE A 3 -7.36 26.79 4.96
N ALA A 4 -8.12 27.07 3.90
CA ALA A 4 -9.30 26.33 3.49
C ALA A 4 -9.08 24.79 3.59
N PRO A 5 -9.98 24.05 4.28
CA PRO A 5 -9.83 22.61 4.49
C PRO A 5 -9.75 21.80 3.19
N GLU A 6 -10.26 22.34 2.08
CA GLU A 6 -10.25 21.71 0.75
C GLU A 6 -8.83 21.46 0.19
N ARG A 7 -7.86 22.35 0.47
CA ARG A 7 -6.47 22.14 0.01
C ARG A 7 -5.79 20.95 0.69
N ARG A 8 -6.21 20.59 1.91
CA ARG A 8 -5.71 19.39 2.60
C ARG A 8 -6.29 18.11 2.00
N SER A 9 -7.51 18.15 1.47
CA SER A 9 -8.15 16.98 0.85
C SER A 9 -7.41 16.55 -0.42
N LEU A 10 -7.14 17.49 -1.33
CA LEU A 10 -6.40 17.22 -2.58
C LEU A 10 -4.96 16.73 -2.32
N SER A 11 -4.26 17.33 -1.36
CA SER A 11 -2.91 16.89 -0.98
C SER A 11 -2.89 15.45 -0.44
N ARG A 12 -3.95 15.00 0.25
CA ARG A 12 -4.04 13.64 0.81
C ARG A 12 -4.27 12.55 -0.25
N TRP A 13 -4.78 12.93 -1.41
CA TRP A 13 -4.97 12.02 -2.56
C TRP A 13 -3.81 12.02 -3.54
N ALA A 14 -2.86 12.95 -3.39
CA ALA A 14 -1.72 13.06 -4.29
C ALA A 14 -0.90 11.76 -4.33
N VAL A 15 -0.59 11.17 -3.17
CA VAL A 15 0.25 9.96 -3.11
C VAL A 15 -0.45 8.73 -3.70
N PRO A 16 -1.69 8.35 -3.28
CA PRO A 16 -2.40 7.25 -3.93
C PRO A 16 -2.62 7.47 -5.43
N GLY A 17 -2.95 8.71 -5.83
CA GLY A 17 -3.14 9.07 -7.23
C GLY A 17 -1.86 8.93 -8.05
N LEU A 18 -0.71 9.35 -7.50
CA LEU A 18 0.60 9.16 -8.14
C LEU A 18 0.95 7.69 -8.31
N VAL A 19 0.70 6.85 -7.29
CA VAL A 19 0.94 5.41 -7.37
C VAL A 19 0.07 4.75 -8.44
N LEU A 20 -1.21 5.13 -8.52
CA LEU A 20 -2.10 4.67 -9.60
C LEU A 20 -1.59 5.11 -10.97
N GLY A 21 -1.22 6.37 -11.11
CA GLY A 21 -0.64 6.89 -12.35
C GLY A 21 0.62 6.14 -12.75
N ALA A 22 1.52 5.86 -11.81
CA ALA A 22 2.70 5.04 -12.05
C ALA A 22 2.33 3.61 -12.49
N GLY A 23 1.29 3.01 -11.92
CA GLY A 23 0.77 1.71 -12.34
C GLY A 23 0.29 1.69 -13.78
N VAL A 24 -0.45 2.72 -14.20
CA VAL A 24 -0.89 2.88 -15.59
C VAL A 24 0.31 3.02 -16.52
N VAL A 25 1.30 3.85 -16.17
CA VAL A 25 2.51 4.06 -16.99
C VAL A 25 3.33 2.77 -17.11
N VAL A 26 3.61 2.09 -15.99
CA VAL A 26 4.38 0.83 -15.99
C VAL A 26 3.63 -0.26 -16.77
N GLY A 27 2.31 -0.38 -16.57
CA GLY A 27 1.49 -1.32 -17.32
C GLY A 27 1.52 -1.05 -18.83
N ALA A 28 1.39 0.21 -19.24
CA ALA A 28 1.46 0.59 -20.66
C ALA A 28 2.83 0.27 -21.28
N VAL A 29 3.93 0.53 -20.55
CA VAL A 29 5.29 0.17 -21.01
C VAL A 29 5.43 -1.34 -21.18
N LEU A 30 4.99 -2.13 -20.21
CA LEU A 30 5.09 -3.59 -20.28
C LEU A 30 4.21 -4.19 -21.38
N ALA A 31 3.01 -3.64 -21.61
CA ALA A 31 2.13 -4.06 -22.69
C ALA A 31 2.71 -3.70 -24.07
N ALA A 32 3.35 -2.53 -24.20
CA ALA A 32 4.04 -2.15 -25.44
C ALA A 32 5.20 -3.12 -25.79
N ASP A 33 5.82 -3.72 -24.77
CA ASP A 33 6.84 -4.76 -24.92
C ASP A 33 6.26 -6.18 -25.12
N GLY A 34 4.93 -6.33 -25.28
CA GLY A 34 4.26 -7.62 -25.47
C GLY A 34 4.15 -8.48 -24.20
N ARG A 35 4.41 -7.91 -23.02
CA ARG A 35 4.39 -8.61 -21.72
C ARG A 35 3.08 -8.40 -20.97
N ASP A 36 1.96 -8.66 -21.64
CA ASP A 36 0.61 -8.33 -21.16
C ASP A 36 0.28 -8.93 -19.79
N GLY A 37 0.68 -10.19 -19.55
CA GLY A 37 0.48 -10.84 -18.25
C GLY A 37 1.21 -10.11 -17.11
N THR A 38 2.48 -9.76 -17.34
CA THR A 38 3.29 -8.99 -16.38
C THR A 38 2.74 -7.57 -16.20
N ALA A 39 2.24 -6.95 -17.27
CA ALA A 39 1.60 -5.64 -17.24
C ALA A 39 0.38 -5.63 -16.33
N LEU A 40 -0.52 -6.61 -16.49
CA LEU A 40 -1.71 -6.76 -15.65
C LEU A 40 -1.36 -6.99 -14.19
N ILE A 41 -0.36 -7.84 -13.91
CA ILE A 41 0.10 -8.13 -12.55
C ILE A 41 0.69 -6.86 -11.90
N ALA A 42 1.55 -6.13 -12.59
CA ALA A 42 2.16 -4.90 -12.08
C ALA A 42 1.10 -3.82 -11.83
N LEU A 43 0.15 -3.65 -12.75
CA LEU A 43 -0.98 -2.73 -12.60
C LEU A 43 -1.83 -3.10 -11.39
N ALA A 44 -2.19 -4.38 -11.23
CA ALA A 44 -2.98 -4.86 -10.09
C ALA A 44 -2.25 -4.64 -8.76
N ALA A 45 -0.94 -4.91 -8.71
CA ALA A 45 -0.14 -4.69 -7.51
C ALA A 45 -0.08 -3.20 -7.12
N LEU A 46 0.15 -2.31 -8.09
CA LEU A 46 0.19 -0.86 -7.84
C LEU A 46 -1.19 -0.29 -7.50
N ALA A 47 -2.26 -0.80 -8.12
CA ALA A 47 -3.63 -0.46 -7.77
C ALA A 47 -3.99 -0.91 -6.35
N GLY A 48 -3.62 -2.13 -5.98
CA GLY A 48 -3.77 -2.64 -4.62
C GLY A 48 -3.01 -1.79 -3.60
N TYR A 49 -1.76 -1.42 -3.90
CA TYR A 49 -0.95 -0.57 -3.04
C TYR A 49 -1.51 0.85 -2.89
N ALA A 50 -2.03 1.44 -3.98
CA ALA A 50 -2.71 2.72 -3.90
C ALA A 50 -4.01 2.64 -3.09
N GLY A 51 -4.77 1.55 -3.23
CA GLY A 51 -5.95 1.26 -2.41
C GLY A 51 -5.60 1.14 -0.93
N TYR A 52 -4.51 0.44 -0.60
CA TYR A 52 -3.96 0.36 0.75
C TYR A 52 -3.64 1.75 1.32
N LEU A 53 -2.91 2.58 0.59
CA LEU A 53 -2.59 3.96 1.00
C LEU A 53 -3.85 4.82 1.17
N ALA A 54 -4.84 4.64 0.29
CA ALA A 54 -6.12 5.32 0.35
C ALA A 54 -6.98 4.87 1.54
N TYR A 55 -6.87 3.62 1.98
CA TYR A 55 -7.59 3.11 3.14
C TYR A 55 -6.93 3.56 4.45
N ARG A 56 -5.60 3.42 4.55
CA ARG A 56 -4.83 3.79 5.76
C ARG A 56 -5.01 5.25 6.19
N ARG A 57 -5.32 6.14 5.24
CA ARG A 57 -5.57 7.56 5.54
C ARG A 57 -6.87 7.81 6.32
N ASN A 58 -7.81 6.87 6.26
CA ASN A 58 -9.16 6.97 6.85
C ASN A 58 -9.31 6.10 8.10
N GLU A 59 -8.33 5.24 8.41
CA GLU A 59 -8.33 4.46 9.66
C GLU A 59 -8.27 5.42 10.87
N PRO A 60 -9.29 5.42 11.75
CA PRO A 60 -9.09 5.87 13.12
C PRO A 60 -7.98 4.99 13.69
N ALA A 61 -7.05 5.55 14.49
CA ALA A 61 -5.97 4.77 15.11
C ALA A 61 -6.58 3.56 15.82
N LEU A 62 -6.54 2.40 15.17
CA LEU A 62 -7.20 1.21 15.67
C LEU A 62 -6.53 0.84 16.98
N PRO A 63 -7.29 0.61 18.07
CA PRO A 63 -6.76 0.01 19.27
C PRO A 63 -6.47 -1.46 18.95
N LEU A 64 -5.38 -1.68 18.20
CA LEU A 64 -4.90 -3.00 17.86
C LEU A 64 -4.28 -3.59 19.11
N SER A 65 -5.07 -4.42 19.79
CA SER A 65 -4.67 -5.41 20.80
C SER A 65 -4.39 -4.88 22.22
N GLU A 66 -5.02 -5.55 23.20
CA GLU A 66 -4.74 -5.43 24.64
C GLU A 66 -3.29 -5.82 24.98
N GLY A 67 -2.62 -6.58 24.11
CA GLY A 67 -1.24 -7.04 24.26
C GLY A 67 -0.17 -5.95 24.08
N PHE A 68 -0.50 -4.80 23.46
CA PHE A 68 0.43 -3.66 23.35
C PHE A 68 0.40 -2.72 24.57
N GLY A 69 -0.47 -2.99 25.54
CA GLY A 69 -0.68 -2.14 26.71
C GLY A 69 -1.43 -0.84 26.39
N SER A 70 -1.63 0.00 27.40
CA SER A 70 -2.31 1.30 27.26
C SER A 70 -1.33 2.48 27.31
N GLY A 71 -1.76 3.66 26.82
CA GLY A 71 -1.00 4.91 26.99
C GLY A 71 -0.11 5.31 25.81
N HIS A 72 0.88 6.17 26.07
CA HIS A 72 1.73 6.77 25.02
C HIS A 72 2.68 5.75 24.39
N ARG A 73 3.36 4.94 25.21
CA ARG A 73 4.34 3.93 24.76
C ARG A 73 3.72 2.89 23.82
N ALA A 74 2.53 2.39 24.13
CA ALA A 74 1.77 1.47 23.28
C ALA A 74 1.49 2.06 21.89
N ARG A 75 1.02 3.32 21.85
CA ARG A 75 0.78 4.05 20.59
C ARG A 75 2.06 4.24 19.77
N THR A 76 3.19 4.49 20.44
CA THR A 76 4.49 4.63 19.75
C THR A 76 4.95 3.31 19.14
N HIS A 77 4.80 2.19 19.84
CA HIS A 77 5.14 0.86 19.32
C HIS A 77 4.25 0.46 18.14
N LEU A 78 2.94 0.68 18.24
CA LEU A 78 2.00 0.44 17.13
C LEU A 78 2.35 1.30 15.91
N ARG A 79 2.68 2.57 16.13
CA ARG A 79 3.10 3.46 15.04
C ARG A 79 4.41 3.03 14.40
N ALA A 80 5.39 2.57 15.20
CA ALA A 80 6.65 2.05 14.70
C ALA A 80 6.42 0.78 13.86
N ALA A 81 5.62 -0.18 14.35
CA ALA A 81 5.26 -1.38 13.61
C ALA A 81 4.50 -1.07 12.31
N ALA A 82 3.60 -0.07 12.36
CA ALA A 82 2.87 0.40 11.19
C ALA A 82 3.81 1.02 10.15
N MET A 83 4.83 1.77 10.58
CA MET A 83 5.84 2.35 9.69
C MET A 83 6.76 1.30 9.09
N THR A 84 7.21 0.31 9.86
CA THR A 84 8.07 -0.77 9.32
C THR A 84 7.32 -1.59 8.28
N GLY A 85 6.03 -1.88 8.52
CA GLY A 85 5.16 -2.52 7.53
C GLY A 85 5.12 -1.73 6.21
N ASP A 86 4.91 -0.41 6.27
CA ASP A 86 4.90 0.44 5.07
C ASP A 86 6.23 0.39 4.32
N VAL A 87 7.35 0.50 5.03
CA VAL A 87 8.69 0.47 4.40
C VAL A 87 8.93 -0.84 3.68
N VAL A 88 8.55 -1.97 4.30
CA VAL A 88 8.67 -3.30 3.69
C VAL A 88 7.76 -3.40 2.46
N THR A 89 6.51 -2.96 2.55
CA THR A 89 5.59 -2.98 1.39
C THR A 89 6.12 -2.12 0.24
N VAL A 90 6.63 -0.93 0.50
CA VAL A 90 7.26 -0.07 -0.51
C VAL A 90 8.44 -0.79 -1.17
N ALA A 91 9.31 -1.42 -0.39
CA ALA A 91 10.46 -2.14 -0.92
C ALA A 91 10.04 -3.32 -1.82
N VAL A 92 9.01 -4.08 -1.42
CA VAL A 92 8.47 -5.19 -2.22
C VAL A 92 7.88 -4.68 -3.54
N ILE A 93 7.06 -3.63 -3.50
CA ILE A 93 6.44 -3.05 -4.70
C ILE A 93 7.50 -2.43 -5.62
N GLY A 94 8.48 -1.72 -5.06
CA GLY A 94 9.61 -1.17 -5.82
C GLY A 94 10.43 -2.26 -6.50
N GLY A 95 10.74 -3.34 -5.78
CA GLY A 95 11.44 -4.51 -6.32
C GLY A 95 10.64 -5.19 -7.45
N LEU A 96 9.32 -5.35 -7.28
CA LEU A 96 8.43 -5.88 -8.30
C LEU A 96 8.51 -5.04 -9.58
N VAL A 97 8.37 -3.72 -9.47
CA VAL A 97 8.40 -2.80 -10.62
C VAL A 97 9.75 -2.86 -11.33
N VAL A 98 10.85 -2.80 -10.59
CA VAL A 98 12.21 -2.86 -11.15
C VAL A 98 12.42 -4.18 -11.89
N GLN A 99 12.03 -5.31 -11.31
CA GLN A 99 12.20 -6.62 -11.95
C GLN A 99 11.28 -6.81 -13.15
N ALA A 100 10.03 -6.34 -13.07
CA ALA A 100 9.09 -6.36 -14.19
C ALA A 100 9.67 -5.60 -15.38
N LEU A 101 10.15 -4.38 -15.16
CA LEU A 101 10.74 -3.55 -16.23
C LEU A 101 12.00 -4.19 -16.82
N ARG A 102 12.84 -4.83 -15.98
CA ARG A 102 14.02 -5.59 -16.43
C ARG A 102 13.69 -6.89 -17.18
N GLY A 103 12.43 -7.35 -17.14
CA GLY A 103 12.04 -8.66 -17.69
C GLY A 103 12.53 -9.84 -16.86
N GLY A 104 12.87 -9.61 -15.59
CA GLY A 104 13.24 -10.66 -14.65
C GLY A 104 12.02 -11.37 -14.08
N ASP A 105 12.28 -12.46 -13.34
CA ASP A 105 11.24 -13.16 -12.59
C ASP A 105 10.70 -12.26 -11.45
N ILE A 106 9.38 -12.07 -11.45
CA ILE A 106 8.65 -11.27 -10.46
C ILE A 106 7.93 -12.14 -9.43
N THR A 107 7.94 -13.47 -9.58
CA THR A 107 7.11 -14.41 -8.80
C THR A 107 7.27 -14.21 -7.31
N ALA A 108 8.51 -14.08 -6.83
CA ALA A 108 8.78 -13.87 -5.41
C ALA A 108 8.15 -12.56 -4.88
N TYR A 109 8.25 -11.46 -5.65
CA TYR A 109 7.68 -10.17 -5.25
C TYR A 109 6.16 -10.16 -5.32
N VAL A 110 5.58 -10.81 -6.34
CA VAL A 110 4.13 -11.00 -6.45
C VAL A 110 3.63 -11.76 -5.22
N TRP A 111 4.36 -12.79 -4.80
CA TRP A 111 3.94 -13.59 -3.67
C TRP A 111 4.03 -12.84 -2.35
N LEU A 112 5.09 -12.08 -2.12
CA LEU A 112 5.21 -11.19 -0.97
C LEU A 112 4.13 -10.09 -0.96
N ALA A 113 3.82 -9.49 -2.12
CA ALA A 113 2.78 -8.49 -2.24
C ALA A 113 1.39 -9.08 -1.95
N ALA A 114 1.10 -10.28 -2.45
CA ALA A 114 -0.14 -11.00 -2.17
C ALA A 114 -0.26 -11.33 -0.68
N VAL A 115 0.79 -11.86 -0.05
CA VAL A 115 0.81 -12.14 1.40
C VAL A 115 0.53 -10.85 2.18
N ALA A 116 1.24 -9.77 1.90
CA ALA A 116 1.02 -8.48 2.56
C ALA A 116 -0.43 -7.99 2.40
N GLY A 117 -0.97 -8.04 1.18
CA GLY A 117 -2.34 -7.63 0.87
C GLY A 117 -3.39 -8.49 1.58
N VAL A 118 -3.25 -9.82 1.54
CA VAL A 118 -4.19 -10.75 2.19
C VAL A 118 -4.14 -10.61 3.71
N THR A 119 -2.95 -10.56 4.31
CA THR A 119 -2.79 -10.38 5.75
C THR A 119 -3.39 -9.06 6.22
N TYR A 120 -3.20 -7.98 5.45
CA TYR A 120 -3.80 -6.70 5.76
C TYR A 120 -5.32 -6.72 5.63
N ALA A 121 -5.86 -7.29 4.55
CA ALA A 121 -7.30 -7.41 4.35
C ALA A 121 -7.97 -8.23 5.47
N LEU A 122 -7.37 -9.35 5.88
CA LEU A 122 -7.84 -10.14 7.01
C LEU A 122 -7.82 -9.32 8.31
N SER A 123 -6.72 -8.61 8.57
CA SER A 123 -6.59 -7.76 9.74
C SER A 123 -7.63 -6.64 9.77
N ALA A 124 -7.86 -5.97 8.64
CA ALA A 124 -8.86 -4.92 8.48
C ALA A 124 -10.29 -5.46 8.65
N MET A 125 -10.60 -6.65 8.12
CA MET A 125 -11.90 -7.29 8.31
C MET A 125 -12.17 -7.72 9.75
N VAL A 126 -11.13 -8.10 10.51
CA VAL A 126 -11.28 -8.45 11.92
C VAL A 126 -11.38 -7.19 12.78
N GLY A 127 -10.49 -6.21 12.57
CA GLY A 127 -10.49 -4.95 13.31
C GLY A 127 -11.69 -4.05 13.03
N GLY A 128 -12.24 -4.09 11.82
CA GLY A 128 -13.39 -3.29 11.41
C GLY A 128 -14.75 -3.78 11.95
N ARG A 129 -14.85 -5.00 12.48
CA ARG A 129 -16.08 -5.55 13.08
C ARG A 129 -16.33 -5.05 14.52
N GLY A 130 -15.50 -4.15 15.04
CA GLY A 130 -15.60 -3.58 16.39
C GLY A 130 -16.21 -2.17 16.47
N LEU A 131 -16.82 -1.67 15.39
CA LEU A 131 -17.63 -0.44 15.37
C LEU A 131 -19.12 -0.80 15.44
#